data_AF-A0A7S1WKL9-F1
#
_entry.id   AF-A0A7S1WKL9-F1
#
_cell.length_a   1.000
_cell.length_b   1.000
_cell.length_c   1.000
_cell.angle_alpha   90.00
_cell.angle_beta   90.00
_cell.angle_gamma   90.00
#
_symmetry.space_group_name_H-M   'P 1'
#
loop_
_entity.id
_entity.type
_entity.pdbx_description
1 polymer ?
#
loop_
_entity_poly.entity_id
_entity_poly.type
_entity_poly.pdbx_seq_one_letter_code
_entity_poly.pdbx_strand_id
1 'polypeptide(L)'
;ARLLAHGERRCVHVAGPDFCGRSCTRGEAAAELAEAYRAALAEFAGSGLSTLRLLPLSAGGSAGKFAPELPELTIAALQQAFALLAEEQRGRLLGAEPL
;
A
#
# COMPACT_ATOMS: atom_id res chain seq x y z
N ALA A 1 -6.40 1.34 6.94
CA ALA A 1 -5.05 1.43 7.54
C ALA A 1 -5.15 2.22 8.85
N ARG A 2 -4.17 2.11 9.75
CA ARG A 2 -4.12 2.92 10.98
C ARG A 2 -2.67 3.21 11.40
N LEU A 3 -2.33 4.45 11.68
CA LEU A 3 -1.02 4.84 12.21
C LEU A 3 -0.95 4.55 13.72
N LEU A 4 0.08 3.82 14.14
CA LEU A 4 0.33 3.46 15.53
C LEU A 4 1.78 3.74 15.94
N ALA A 5 1.97 4.05 17.21
CA ALA A 5 3.29 4.20 17.82
C ALA A 5 3.82 2.84 18.29
N HIS A 6 5.06 2.52 17.91
CA HIS A 6 5.81 1.35 18.38
C HIS A 6 7.17 1.83 18.86
N GLY A 7 7.26 2.22 20.13
CA GLY A 7 8.42 2.94 20.67
C GLY A 7 8.64 4.26 19.93
N GLU A 8 9.86 4.46 19.43
CA GLU A 8 10.23 5.65 18.65
C GLU A 8 9.74 5.62 17.19
N ARG A 9 9.19 4.49 16.74
CA ARG A 9 8.76 4.31 15.35
C ARG A 9 7.26 4.53 15.21
N ARG A 10 6.86 5.11 14.08
CA ARG A 10 5.47 5.16 13.64
C ARG A 10 5.26 4.10 12.57
N CYS A 11 4.25 3.26 12.76
CA CYS A 11 3.93 2.16 11.85
C CYS A 11 2.50 2.31 11.36
N VAL A 12 2.31 2.29 10.04
CA VAL A 12 0.98 2.20 9.44
C VAL A 12 0.62 0.72 9.37
N HIS A 13 -0.42 0.33 10.10
CA HIS A 13 -0.98 -1.01 10.06
C HIS A 13 -2.01 -1.09 8.93
N VAL A 14 -1.78 -2.00 7.99
CA VAL A 14 -2.61 -2.19 6.81
C VAL A 14 -2.98 -3.66 6.70
N ALA A 15 -4.26 -3.96 6.55
CA ALA A 15 -4.70 -5.29 6.15
C ALA A 15 -4.60 -5.39 4.63
N GLY A 16 -3.66 -6.20 4.14
CA GLY A 16 -3.60 -6.55 2.71
C GLY A 16 -4.55 -7.70 2.38
N PRO A 17 -4.98 -7.83 1.11
CA PRO A 17 -5.76 -8.99 0.68
C PRO A 17 -4.96 -10.29 0.83
N ASP A 18 -5.66 -11.37 1.19
CA ASP A 18 -5.08 -12.72 1.16
C ASP A 18 -5.50 -13.42 -0.13
N PHE A 19 -4.51 -13.77 -0.95
CA PHE A 19 -4.71 -14.50 -2.21
C PHE A 19 -4.45 -16.00 -2.06
N CYS A 20 -4.06 -16.48 -0.87
CA CYS A 20 -3.83 -17.89 -0.62
C CYS A 20 -5.14 -18.68 -0.70
N GLY A 21 -5.19 -19.69 -1.58
CA GLY A 21 -6.38 -20.52 -1.79
C GLY A 21 -7.58 -19.80 -2.41
N ARG A 22 -7.44 -18.54 -2.82
CA ARG A 22 -8.53 -17.71 -3.34
C ARG A 22 -8.56 -17.69 -4.87
N SER A 23 -9.74 -17.85 -5.43
CA SER A 23 -10.01 -17.65 -6.86
C SER A 23 -10.39 -16.20 -7.13
N CYS A 24 -9.44 -15.43 -7.65
CA CYS A 24 -9.70 -14.12 -8.25
C CYS A 24 -8.85 -13.93 -9.52
N THR A 25 -9.26 -13.01 -10.37
CA THR A 25 -8.52 -12.59 -11.56
C THR A 25 -7.35 -11.68 -11.17
N ARG A 26 -6.39 -11.53 -12.08
CA ARG A 26 -5.28 -10.58 -11.91
C ARG A 26 -5.76 -9.13 -11.73
N GLY A 27 -6.83 -8.75 -12.43
CA GLY A 27 -7.43 -7.41 -12.32
C GLY A 27 -8.05 -7.16 -10.95
N GLU A 28 -8.81 -8.11 -10.42
CA GLU A 28 -9.39 -8.03 -9.07
C GLU A 28 -8.29 -7.97 -8.01
N ALA A 29 -7.26 -8.80 -8.12
CA ALA A 29 -6.11 -8.78 -7.22
C ALA A 29 -5.41 -7.41 -7.23
N ALA A 30 -5.19 -6.83 -8.41
CA ALA A 30 -4.60 -5.50 -8.54
C ALA A 30 -5.47 -4.41 -7.91
N ALA A 31 -6.79 -4.44 -8.12
CA ALA A 31 -7.72 -3.45 -7.57
C ALA A 31 -7.80 -3.51 -6.03
N GLU A 32 -7.84 -4.72 -5.45
CA GLU A 32 -7.83 -4.89 -4.00
C GLU A 32 -6.50 -4.47 -3.37
N LEU A 33 -5.39 -4.81 -4.04
CA LEU A 33 -4.06 -4.39 -3.60
C LEU A 33 -3.92 -2.85 -3.69
N ALA A 34 -4.49 -2.23 -4.72
CA ALA A 34 -4.51 -0.78 -4.89
C ALA A 34 -5.29 -0.10 -3.76
N GLU A 35 -6.43 -0.65 -3.34
CA GLU A 35 -7.19 -0.13 -2.21
C GLU A 35 -6.40 -0.22 -0.89
N ALA A 36 -5.69 -1.33 -0.66
CA ALA A 36 -4.81 -1.47 0.51
C ALA A 36 -3.66 -0.45 0.51
N TYR A 37 -2.99 -0.26 -0.63
CA TYR A 37 -1.96 0.77 -0.79
C TYR A 37 -2.52 2.19 -0.64
N ARG A 38 -3.69 2.48 -1.21
CA ARG A 38 -4.36 3.79 -1.09
C ARG A 38 -4.60 4.13 0.36
N ALA A 39 -5.12 3.18 1.14
CA ALA A 39 -5.33 3.35 2.57
C ALA A 39 -4.01 3.61 3.32
N ALA A 40 -2.93 2.91 2.97
CA ALA A 40 -1.61 3.12 3.57
C ALA A 40 -1.06 4.53 3.27
N LEU A 41 -1.14 4.95 2.01
CA LEU A 41 -0.65 6.25 1.53
C LEU A 41 -1.47 7.41 2.10
N ALA A 42 -2.79 7.26 2.19
CA ALA A 42 -3.67 8.25 2.81
C ALA A 42 -3.33 8.48 4.29
N GLU A 43 -3.11 7.40 5.03
CA GLU A 43 -2.72 7.47 6.44
C GLU A 43 -1.34 8.12 6.61
N PHE A 44 -0.38 7.77 5.75
CA PHE A 44 0.95 8.37 5.75
C PHE A 44 0.90 9.87 5.41
N ALA A 45 0.13 10.28 4.40
CA ALA A 45 -0.08 11.70 4.07
C ALA A 45 -0.72 12.49 5.23
N GLY A 46 -1.56 11.83 6.04
CA GLY A 46 -2.12 12.39 7.26
C GLY A 46 -1.12 12.56 8.40
N SER A 47 -0.02 11.77 8.39
CA SER A 47 0.95 11.72 9.49
C SER A 47 1.91 12.91 9.57
N GLY A 48 2.15 13.60 8.44
CA GLY A 48 3.12 14.69 8.34
C GLY A 48 4.60 14.24 8.36
N LEU A 49 4.86 12.93 8.30
CA LEU A 49 6.22 12.38 8.21
C LEU A 49 6.76 12.50 6.77
N SER A 50 8.08 12.58 6.63
CA SER A 50 8.75 12.77 5.32
C SER A 50 9.16 11.47 4.63
N THR A 51 9.25 10.36 5.37
CA THR A 51 9.77 9.10 4.81
C THR A 51 8.88 7.92 5.20
N LEU A 52 8.43 7.19 4.18
CA LEU A 52 7.72 5.92 4.32
C LEU A 52 8.60 4.77 3.82
N ARG A 53 8.83 3.78 4.68
CA ARG A 53 9.36 2.48 4.25
C ARG A 53 8.20 1.52 4.07
N LEU A 54 8.05 0.98 2.87
CA LEU A 54 6.92 0.15 2.49
C LEU A 54 7.43 -1.19 1.98
N LEU A 55 6.92 -2.27 2.58
CA LEU A 55 7.09 -3.61 2.05
C LEU A 55 5.97 -3.90 1.06
N PRO A 56 6.18 -4.79 0.08
CA PRO A 56 5.10 -5.26 -0.77
C PRO A 56 3.97 -5.85 0.08
N LEU A 57 2.79 -5.23 0.02
CA LEU A 57 1.61 -5.74 0.70
C LEU A 57 1.22 -7.11 0.13
N SER A 58 0.67 -7.98 0.96
CA SER A 58 0.28 -9.34 0.59
C SER A 58 1.43 -10.22 0.10
N ALA A 59 2.68 -9.91 0.45
CA ALA A 59 3.82 -10.78 0.21
C ALA A 59 3.82 -12.03 1.11
N GLY A 60 4.73 -12.97 0.80
CA GLY A 60 4.88 -14.20 1.59
C GLY A 60 3.66 -15.11 1.47
N GLY A 61 3.16 -15.60 2.61
CA GLY A 61 2.07 -16.57 2.66
C GLY A 61 0.76 -16.09 2.02
N SER A 62 0.52 -14.78 1.97
CA SER A 62 -0.69 -14.18 1.39
C SER A 62 -0.62 -13.95 -0.12
N ALA A 63 0.54 -14.15 -0.75
CA ALA A 63 0.71 -13.88 -2.18
C ALA A 63 -0.02 -14.90 -3.06
N GLY A 64 -0.26 -16.11 -2.52
CA GLY A 64 -0.97 -17.18 -3.21
C GLY A 64 -0.41 -17.46 -4.61
N LYS A 65 -1.30 -17.64 -5.59
CA LYS A 65 -0.92 -17.89 -6.98
C LYS A 65 -0.21 -16.71 -7.66
N PHE A 66 -0.31 -15.50 -7.10
CA PHE A 66 0.28 -14.30 -7.65
C PHE A 66 1.70 -14.04 -7.16
N ALA A 67 2.28 -14.92 -6.32
CA ALA A 67 3.66 -14.75 -5.84
C ALA A 67 4.70 -14.45 -6.94
N PRO A 68 4.65 -15.09 -8.14
CA PRO A 68 5.58 -14.78 -9.21
C PRO A 68 5.36 -13.40 -9.86
N GLU A 69 4.14 -12.88 -9.82
CA GLU A 69 3.72 -11.61 -10.46
C GLU A 69 3.54 -10.46 -9.45
N LEU A 70 3.84 -10.71 -8.17
CA LEU A 70 3.60 -9.75 -7.10
C LEU A 70 4.38 -8.44 -7.29
N PRO A 71 5.62 -8.42 -7.83
CA PRO A 71 6.30 -7.17 -8.15
C PRO A 71 5.52 -6.29 -9.15
N GLU A 72 5.06 -6.88 -10.25
CA GLU A 72 4.30 -6.16 -11.29
C GLU A 72 2.93 -5.72 -10.76
N LEU A 73 2.26 -6.58 -9.98
CA LEU A 73 1.00 -6.23 -9.31
C LEU A 73 1.20 -5.11 -8.30
N THR A 74 2.30 -5.10 -7.56
CA THR A 74 2.63 -4.04 -6.60
C THR A 74 2.80 -2.70 -7.29
N ILE A 75 3.54 -2.66 -8.41
CA ILE A 75 3.73 -1.42 -9.18
C ILE A 75 2.38 -0.92 -9.73
N ALA A 76 1.61 -1.80 -10.37
CA ALA A 76 0.31 -1.45 -10.92
C ALA A 76 -0.67 -0.95 -9.82
N ALA A 77 -0.67 -1.63 -8.68
CA ALA A 77 -1.50 -1.26 -7.55
C ALA A 77 -1.08 0.07 -6.92
N LEU A 78 0.21 0.36 -6.80
CA LEU A 78 0.72 1.65 -6.31
C LEU A 78 0.34 2.80 -7.24
N GLN A 79 0.45 2.61 -8.56
CA GLN A 79 0.03 3.62 -9.55
C GLN A 79 -1.46 3.93 -9.42
N GLN A 80 -2.30 2.89 -9.35
CA GLN A 80 -3.75 3.05 -9.15
C GLN A 80 -4.06 3.69 -7.81
N ALA A 81 -3.44 3.21 -6.72
CA ALA A 81 -3.62 3.74 -5.38
C ALA A 81 -3.31 5.23 -5.32
N PHE A 82 -2.19 5.66 -5.92
CA PHE A 82 -1.81 7.06 -5.99
C PHE A 82 -2.81 7.90 -6.78
N ALA A 83 -3.32 7.38 -7.91
CA ALA A 83 -4.33 8.06 -8.72
C ALA A 83 -5.66 8.27 -7.96
N LEU A 84 -6.01 7.35 -7.05
CA LEU A 84 -7.23 7.36 -6.23
C LEU A 84 -7.16 8.27 -5.00
N LEU A 85 -5.99 8.84 -4.68
CA LEU A 85 -5.86 9.76 -3.55
C LEU A 85 -6.49 11.13 -3.85
N ALA A 86 -6.98 11.78 -2.81
CA ALA A 86 -7.40 13.19 -2.89
C ALA A 86 -6.22 14.08 -3.28
N GLU A 87 -6.49 15.23 -3.91
CA GLU A 87 -5.45 16.13 -4.40
C GLU A 87 -4.53 16.61 -3.28
N GLU A 88 -5.09 16.92 -2.11
CA GLU A 88 -4.34 17.35 -0.93
C GLU A 88 -3.43 16.24 -0.41
N GLN A 89 -3.89 14.98 -0.46
CA GLN A 89 -3.09 13.82 -0.05
C GLN A 89 -1.93 13.61 -1.01
N ARG A 90 -2.17 13.66 -2.33
CA ARG A 90 -1.11 13.57 -3.35
C ARG A 90 -0.09 14.69 -3.20
N GLY A 91 -0.55 15.93 -2.97
CA GLY A 91 0.32 17.08 -2.73
C GLY A 91 1.27 16.86 -1.56
N ARG A 92 0.77 16.31 -0.45
CA ARG A 92 1.62 15.97 0.71
C ARG A 92 2.64 14.88 0.43
N LEU A 93 2.27 13.87 -0.36
CA LEU A 93 3.20 12.80 -0.74
C LEU A 93 4.30 13.29 -1.68
N LEU A 94 3.95 14.14 -2.65
CA LEU A 94 4.91 14.69 -3.61
C LEU A 94 5.82 15.76 -3.00
N GLY A 95 5.33 16.49 -2.00
CA GLY A 95 6.11 17.49 -1.25
C GLY A 95 6.97 16.92 -0.13
N ALA A 96 6.97 15.60 0.08
CA ALA A 96 7.81 14.95 1.09
C ALA A 96 9.27 14.92 0.60
N GLU A 97 10.12 15.77 1.16
CA GLU A 97 11.54 15.77 0.81
C GLU A 97 12.27 14.62 1.50
N PRO A 98 13.12 13.86 0.77
CA PRO A 98 13.98 12.86 1.40
C PRO A 98 14.99 13.55 2.31
N LEU A 99 15.18 12.99 3.51
CA LEU A 99 16.20 13.42 4.48
C LEU A 99 17.61 13.09 4.00
#